data_AF-A0A434S5F7-F1
#
_entry.id   AF-A0A434S5F7-F1
#
_cell.length_a   1.000
_cell.length_b   1.000
_cell.length_c   1.000
_cell.angle_alpha   90.00
_cell.angle_beta   90.00
_cell.angle_gamma   90.00
#
_symmetry.space_group_name_H-M   'P 1'
#
loop_
_entity.id
_entity.type
_entity.pdbx_description
1 polymer ?
#
loop_
_entity_poly.entity_id
_entity_poly.type
_entity_poly.pdbx_seq_one_letter_code
_entity_poly.pdbx_strand_id
1 'polypeptide(L)'
;VYADFGFSDFRSEETLPPMEKRGPLASDAAMTDEIMREADASDGPVFLFAVSLQNHGPYEPYRYYNPTHSVDAPISTWARESLLSYAEGSADADRGLQRLIDWAKKRERPTIIAFFGDHLPPLGPVYVETGFLKDNVAPRKEPTPEAALEHHDTPLIIWSNRSGPVENLGSVSPAFLPYHILTTAGITHPYYTGFLGALREHYRVVDRNLLLSPSGEATPDWARQKKIDPKINDFRLIQYDMMFGKRRVAPDFFPETVVPLVAHMS
;
A
#
# COMPACT_ATOMS: atom_id res chain seq x y z
N VAL A 1 14.80 -11.96 1.36
CA VAL A 1 13.45 -11.37 1.19
C VAL A 1 13.25 -10.81 -0.21
N TYR A 2 13.75 -9.63 -0.59
CA TYR A 2 13.49 -9.06 -1.92
C TYR A 2 13.98 -9.95 -3.08
N ALA A 3 15.14 -10.57 -2.94
CA ALA A 3 15.62 -11.57 -3.91
C ALA A 3 14.67 -12.78 -4.04
N ASP A 4 14.09 -13.25 -2.93
CA ASP A 4 13.12 -14.36 -2.93
C ASP A 4 11.77 -13.96 -3.55
N PHE A 5 11.46 -12.66 -3.55
CA PHE A 5 10.32 -12.08 -4.27
C PHE A 5 10.61 -11.83 -5.76
N GLY A 6 11.82 -12.15 -6.23
CA GLY A 6 12.21 -12.01 -7.64
C GLY A 6 12.65 -10.61 -8.04
N PHE A 7 12.91 -9.70 -7.09
CA PHE A 7 13.51 -8.40 -7.41
C PHE A 7 14.93 -8.58 -7.94
N SER A 8 15.23 -7.92 -9.06
CA SER A 8 16.56 -7.96 -9.68
C SER A 8 17.57 -7.05 -8.99
N ASP A 9 17.10 -6.01 -8.29
CA ASP A 9 17.93 -5.03 -7.59
C ASP A 9 17.22 -4.57 -6.30
N PHE A 10 18.00 -4.18 -5.30
CA PHE A 10 17.53 -3.57 -4.06
C PHE A 10 18.46 -2.43 -3.67
N ARG A 11 17.92 -1.21 -3.63
CA ARG A 11 18.66 -0.02 -3.24
C ARG A 11 18.10 0.58 -1.96
N SER A 12 18.99 0.90 -1.04
CA SER A 12 18.69 1.51 0.26
C SER A 12 19.24 2.94 0.29
N GLU A 13 18.95 3.70 1.35
CA GLU A 13 19.58 5.02 1.57
C GLU A 13 21.12 4.95 1.51
N GLU A 14 21.72 3.82 1.87
CA GLU A 14 23.18 3.61 1.85
C GLU A 14 23.75 3.37 0.45
N THR A 15 22.95 2.84 -0.49
CA THR A 15 23.40 2.48 -1.84
C THR A 15 22.87 3.41 -2.93
N LEU A 16 21.84 4.20 -2.62
CA LEU A 16 21.36 5.27 -3.48
C LEU A 16 22.33 6.47 -3.44
N PRO A 17 22.36 7.29 -4.52
CA PRO A 17 22.99 8.60 -4.46
C PRO A 17 22.45 9.42 -3.27
N PRO A 18 23.24 10.34 -2.70
CA PRO A 18 22.78 11.18 -1.60
C PRO A 18 21.43 11.85 -1.91
N MET A 19 20.44 11.59 -1.07
CA MET A 19 19.10 12.15 -1.21
C MET A 19 18.96 13.45 -0.40
N GLU A 20 18.29 14.44 -0.98
CA GLU A 20 17.90 15.63 -0.23
C GLU A 20 16.99 15.24 0.94
N LYS A 21 17.24 15.85 2.11
CA LYS A 21 16.49 15.57 3.33
C LYS A 21 15.38 16.59 3.55
N ARG A 22 14.29 16.11 4.15
CA ARG A 22 13.19 16.95 4.66
C ARG A 22 13.00 16.59 6.14
N GLY A 23 13.41 17.51 7.01
CA GLY A 23 13.61 17.16 8.42
C GLY A 23 14.79 16.18 8.57
N PRO A 24 14.68 15.13 9.40
CA PRO A 24 15.79 14.22 9.66
C PRO A 24 16.04 13.16 8.58
N LEU A 25 15.06 12.91 7.69
CA LEU A 25 15.03 11.76 6.78
C LEU A 25 15.06 12.19 5.32
N ALA A 26 15.39 11.25 4.42
CA ALA A 26 15.30 11.45 2.98
C ALA A 26 13.90 11.95 2.59
N SER A 27 13.87 12.95 1.71
CA SER A 27 12.62 13.59 1.30
C SER A 27 11.85 12.75 0.28
N ASP A 28 10.52 12.84 0.32
CA ASP A 28 9.65 12.22 -0.68
C ASP A 28 9.84 12.86 -2.05
N ALA A 29 10.25 14.13 -2.09
CA ALA A 29 10.64 14.82 -3.31
C ALA A 29 11.84 14.13 -3.99
N ALA A 30 12.91 13.83 -3.24
CA ALA A 30 14.08 13.12 -3.76
C ALA A 30 13.77 11.67 -4.15
N MET A 31 12.93 10.97 -3.37
CA MET A 31 12.46 9.63 -3.75
C MET A 31 11.67 9.66 -5.07
N THR A 32 10.79 10.65 -5.25
CA THR A 32 10.02 10.83 -6.49
C THR A 32 10.96 11.07 -7.68
N ASP A 33 12.00 11.89 -7.51
CA ASP A 33 13.01 12.13 -8.55
C ASP A 33 13.77 10.86 -8.92
N GLU A 34 14.15 10.03 -7.95
CA GLU A 34 14.82 8.77 -8.21
C GLU A 34 13.92 7.77 -8.95
N ILE A 35 12.64 7.67 -8.59
CA ILE A 35 11.65 6.83 -9.31
C ILE A 35 11.56 7.26 -10.78
N MET A 36 11.42 8.58 -11.03
CA MET A 36 11.32 9.10 -12.39
C MET A 36 12.61 8.84 -13.18
N ARG A 37 13.78 9.07 -12.56
CA ARG A 37 15.09 8.85 -13.17
C ARG A 37 15.30 7.39 -13.58
N GLU A 38 15.01 6.45 -12.69
CA GLU A 38 15.16 5.01 -12.98
C GLU A 38 14.20 4.55 -14.08
N ALA A 39 12.96 5.03 -14.05
CA ALA A 39 11.97 4.66 -15.04
C ALA A 39 12.23 5.29 -16.43
N ASP A 40 12.93 6.43 -16.50
CA ASP A 40 13.37 7.06 -17.76
C ASP A 40 14.66 6.44 -18.30
N ALA A 41 15.54 5.96 -17.42
CA ALA A 41 16.80 5.32 -17.81
C ALA A 41 16.65 3.87 -18.30
N SER A 42 15.51 3.22 -18.01
CA SER A 42 15.29 1.83 -18.44
C SER A 42 14.75 1.74 -19.86
N ASP A 43 15.38 0.92 -20.71
CA ASP A 43 14.87 0.59 -22.05
C ASP A 43 13.68 -0.40 -22.00
N GLY A 44 13.68 -1.32 -21.03
CA GLY A 44 12.66 -2.37 -20.86
C GLY A 44 11.58 -2.02 -19.84
N PRO A 45 10.47 -2.79 -19.77
CA PRO A 45 9.49 -2.67 -18.69
C PRO A 45 10.16 -2.80 -17.32
N VAL A 46 9.77 -1.95 -16.37
CA VAL A 46 10.28 -1.98 -14.99
C VAL A 46 9.15 -2.05 -14.00
N PHE A 47 9.37 -2.79 -12.93
CA PHE A 47 8.53 -2.78 -11.74
C PHE A 47 9.35 -2.17 -10.60
N LEU A 48 8.89 -1.04 -10.07
CA LEU A 48 9.53 -0.34 -8.96
C LEU A 48 8.64 -0.46 -7.73
N PHE A 49 9.21 -0.95 -6.63
CA PHE A 49 8.58 -0.95 -5.31
C PHE A 49 9.38 -0.03 -4.40
N ALA A 50 8.88 1.19 -4.21
CA ALA A 50 9.55 2.24 -3.46
C ALA A 50 8.88 2.43 -2.09
N VAL A 51 9.68 2.41 -1.03
CA VAL A 51 9.23 2.65 0.35
C VAL A 51 9.78 4.00 0.79
N SER A 52 8.90 4.99 0.94
CA SER A 52 9.25 6.33 1.41
C SER A 52 9.61 6.34 2.89
N LEU A 53 10.44 7.30 3.30
CA LEU A 53 10.91 7.41 4.69
C LEU A 53 10.53 8.74 5.35
N GLN A 54 10.24 9.79 4.56
CA GLN A 54 10.15 11.17 5.07
C GLN A 54 9.18 11.32 6.25
N ASN A 55 7.98 10.73 6.13
CA ASN A 55 6.93 10.85 7.14
C ASN A 55 6.99 9.75 8.21
N HIS A 56 8.09 9.02 8.34
CA HIS A 56 8.23 8.00 9.39
C HIS A 56 8.43 8.65 10.77
N GLY A 57 7.82 8.06 11.81
CA GLY A 57 7.93 8.52 13.20
C GLY A 57 9.37 8.47 13.76
N PRO A 58 9.65 9.12 14.90
CA PRO A 58 8.70 9.87 15.75
C PRO A 58 8.29 11.23 15.15
N TYR A 59 7.03 11.61 15.36
CA TYR A 59 6.46 12.89 14.91
C TYR A 59 6.73 14.00 15.93
N GLU A 60 8.00 14.29 16.18
CA GLU A 60 8.39 15.29 17.18
C GLU A 60 7.92 16.71 16.80
N PRO A 61 7.48 17.54 17.76
CA PRO A 61 7.24 18.95 17.55
C PRO A 61 8.40 19.64 16.82
N TYR A 62 8.08 20.56 15.91
CA TYR A 62 9.06 21.35 15.15
C TYR A 62 10.04 20.50 14.31
N ARG A 63 9.64 19.29 13.89
CA ARG A 63 10.43 18.41 12.99
C ARG A 63 10.89 19.12 11.71
N TYR A 64 10.07 20.05 11.23
CA TYR A 64 10.32 20.85 10.04
C TYR A 64 10.52 22.31 10.43
N TYR A 65 11.60 22.93 9.95
CA TYR A 65 11.95 24.32 10.28
C TYR A 65 11.06 25.37 9.59
N ASN A 66 10.33 24.97 8.55
CA ASN A 66 9.49 25.82 7.71
C ASN A 66 8.16 25.13 7.36
N PRO A 67 7.31 24.79 8.34
CA PRO A 67 5.99 24.26 8.04
C PRO A 67 5.17 25.31 7.27
N THR A 68 4.31 24.84 6.37
CA THR A 68 3.42 25.65 5.53
C THR A 68 1.95 25.52 5.93
N HIS A 69 1.63 24.54 6.77
CA HIS A 69 0.32 24.28 7.33
C HIS A 69 0.26 24.74 8.79
N SER A 70 -0.96 24.76 9.33
CA SER A 70 -1.24 25.00 10.74
C SER A 70 -2.28 24.01 11.23
N VAL A 71 -2.15 23.55 12.47
CA VAL A 71 -3.14 22.68 13.12
C VAL A 71 -3.89 23.48 14.16
N ASP A 72 -5.22 23.55 14.04
CA ASP A 72 -6.08 24.09 15.07
C ASP A 72 -6.95 22.99 15.67
N ALA A 73 -6.72 22.69 16.95
CA ALA A 73 -7.44 21.70 17.72
C ALA A 73 -7.36 22.04 19.21
N PRO A 74 -8.37 21.70 20.04
CA PRO A 74 -8.36 21.96 21.48
C PRO A 74 -7.49 20.95 22.25
N ILE A 75 -6.26 20.75 21.79
CA ILE A 75 -5.26 19.83 22.35
C ILE A 75 -4.01 20.61 22.81
N SER A 76 -3.15 19.94 23.56
CA SER A 76 -1.89 20.45 24.08
C SER A 76 -0.98 20.95 22.97
N THR A 77 -0.10 21.90 23.28
CA THR A 77 0.87 22.44 22.31
C THR A 77 1.74 21.33 21.74
N TRP A 78 2.20 20.39 22.57
CA TRP A 78 3.02 19.27 22.10
C TRP A 78 2.26 18.41 21.07
N ALA A 79 1.01 18.02 21.37
CA ALA A 79 0.20 17.20 20.46
C ALA A 79 -0.11 17.94 19.15
N ARG A 80 -0.39 19.25 19.23
CA ARG A 80 -0.64 20.10 18.06
C ARG A 80 0.57 20.16 17.12
N GLU A 81 1.77 20.38 17.66
CA GLU A 81 3.01 20.44 16.88
C GLU A 81 3.45 19.06 16.34
N SER A 82 3.15 17.99 17.08
CA SER A 82 3.33 16.62 16.61
C SER A 82 2.41 16.30 15.42
N LEU A 83 1.13 16.65 15.54
CA LEU A 83 0.15 16.51 14.46
C LEU A 83 0.50 17.38 13.25
N LEU A 84 1.04 18.58 13.46
CA LEU A 84 1.55 19.43 12.38
C LEU A 84 2.70 18.75 11.63
N SER A 85 3.61 18.10 12.35
CA SER A 85 4.71 17.36 11.73
C SER A 85 4.22 16.20 10.86
N TYR A 86 3.19 15.48 11.29
CA TYR A 86 2.54 14.47 10.43
C TYR A 86 1.87 15.10 9.21
N ALA A 87 1.09 16.17 9.41
CA ALA A 87 0.35 16.84 8.34
C ALA A 87 1.27 17.40 7.24
N GLU A 88 2.40 18.01 7.63
CA GLU A 88 3.43 18.49 6.71
C GLU A 88 4.02 17.37 5.86
N GLY A 89 4.39 16.24 6.48
CA GLY A 89 4.94 15.10 5.74
C GLY A 89 3.92 14.48 4.79
N SER A 90 2.66 14.36 5.21
CA SER A 90 1.56 13.90 4.35
C SER A 90 1.33 14.83 3.16
N ALA A 91 1.43 16.15 3.35
CA ALA A 91 1.30 17.12 2.28
C ALA A 91 2.48 17.11 1.30
N ASP A 92 3.70 16.85 1.78
CA ASP A 92 4.88 16.62 0.94
C ASP A 92 4.71 15.35 0.07
N ALA A 93 4.20 14.26 0.65
CA ALA A 93 3.90 13.02 -0.08
C ALA A 93 2.85 13.22 -1.18
N ASP A 94 1.78 13.98 -0.90
CA ASP A 94 0.75 14.35 -1.87
C ASP A 94 1.33 15.15 -3.05
N ARG A 95 2.20 16.13 -2.78
CA ARG A 95 2.94 16.86 -3.83
C ARG A 95 3.84 15.95 -4.64
N GLY A 96 4.51 14.99 -4.01
CA GLY A 96 5.31 13.96 -4.68
C GLY A 96 4.47 13.12 -5.64
N LEU A 97 3.30 12.66 -5.18
CA LEU A 97 2.36 11.91 -6.01
C LEU A 97 1.87 12.74 -7.21
N GLN A 98 1.52 14.02 -7.00
CA GLN A 98 1.13 14.90 -8.10
C GLN A 98 2.24 15.00 -9.16
N ARG A 99 3.50 15.23 -8.74
CA ARG A 99 4.66 15.29 -9.64
C ARG A 99 4.82 13.99 -10.42
N LEU A 100 4.71 12.85 -9.74
CA LEU A 100 4.84 11.53 -10.36
C LEU A 100 3.75 11.29 -11.41
N ILE A 101 2.49 11.63 -11.10
CA ILE A 101 1.37 11.53 -12.05
C ILE A 101 1.59 12.47 -13.25
N ASP A 102 1.98 13.72 -13.01
CA ASP A 102 2.16 14.71 -14.09
C ASP A 102 3.34 14.39 -15.00
N TRP A 103 4.39 13.77 -14.47
CA TRP A 103 5.44 13.17 -15.29
C TRP A 103 4.92 11.98 -16.08
N ALA A 104 4.20 11.05 -15.45
CA ALA A 104 3.71 9.83 -16.11
C ALA A 104 2.67 10.12 -17.21
N LYS A 105 1.88 11.18 -17.09
CA LYS A 105 0.96 11.67 -18.15
C LYS A 105 1.68 12.03 -19.44
N LYS A 106 2.92 12.50 -19.36
CA LYS A 106 3.72 12.93 -20.51
C LYS A 106 4.46 11.76 -21.19
N ARG A 107 4.46 10.58 -20.56
CA ARG A 107 5.18 9.40 -21.08
C ARG A 107 4.39 8.72 -22.19
N GLU A 108 5.07 8.46 -23.30
CA GLU A 108 4.57 7.56 -24.35
C GLU A 108 4.48 6.11 -23.88
N ARG A 109 5.24 5.69 -22.86
CA ARG A 109 5.21 4.32 -22.35
C ARG A 109 4.04 4.12 -21.38
N PRO A 110 3.26 3.01 -21.48
CA PRO A 110 2.23 2.69 -20.50
C PRO A 110 2.82 2.68 -19.08
N THR A 111 2.18 3.42 -18.18
CA THR A 111 2.66 3.60 -16.80
C THR A 111 1.48 3.47 -15.85
N ILE A 112 1.65 2.64 -14.82
CA ILE A 112 0.70 2.48 -13.72
C ILE A 112 1.39 2.92 -12.43
N ILE A 113 0.70 3.71 -11.64
CA ILE A 113 1.12 4.14 -10.31
C ILE A 113 0.14 3.54 -9.31
N ALA A 114 0.66 2.74 -8.38
CA ALA A 114 -0.04 2.32 -7.18
C ALA A 114 0.62 3.01 -5.98
N PHE A 115 -0.10 3.92 -5.34
CA PHE A 115 0.38 4.72 -4.21
C PHE A 115 -0.53 4.47 -3.02
N PHE A 116 0.01 4.02 -1.89
CA PHE A 116 -0.80 3.65 -0.74
C PHE A 116 -0.09 3.89 0.59
N GLY A 117 -0.87 4.16 1.63
CA GLY A 117 -0.37 4.18 3.00
C GLY A 117 -0.12 2.77 3.52
N ASP A 118 0.94 2.59 4.32
CA ASP A 118 1.29 1.29 4.88
C ASP A 118 0.54 0.98 6.18
N HIS A 119 0.39 1.99 7.06
CA HIS A 119 -0.35 1.86 8.32
C HIS A 119 -0.73 3.21 8.94
N LEU A 120 -1.56 3.14 9.99
CA LEU A 120 -1.90 4.28 10.85
C LEU A 120 -0.63 4.82 11.57
N PRO A 121 -0.36 6.14 11.54
CA PRO A 121 0.85 6.71 12.15
C PRO A 121 0.81 6.63 13.68
N PRO A 122 1.89 6.26 14.39
CA PRO A 122 1.88 6.26 15.86
C PRO A 122 1.95 7.68 16.46
N LEU A 123 0.82 8.41 16.49
CA LEU A 123 0.74 9.81 16.97
C LEU A 123 0.58 9.96 18.49
N GLY A 124 0.50 8.87 19.25
CA GLY A 124 0.61 8.88 20.70
C GLY A 124 -0.42 9.79 21.38
N PRO A 125 0.00 10.78 22.19
CA PRO A 125 -0.90 11.70 22.89
C PRO A 125 -1.95 12.39 22.01
N VAL A 126 -1.64 12.65 20.73
CA VAL A 126 -2.60 13.23 19.78
C VAL A 126 -3.89 12.43 19.76
N TYR A 127 -3.82 11.10 19.79
CA TYR A 127 -5.00 10.25 19.71
C TYR A 127 -5.88 10.31 20.94
N VAL A 128 -5.28 10.37 22.12
CA VAL A 128 -6.03 10.46 23.38
C VAL A 128 -6.65 11.85 23.53
N GLU A 129 -5.91 12.89 23.17
CA GLU A 129 -6.36 14.27 23.32
C GLU A 129 -7.45 14.66 22.32
N THR A 130 -7.44 14.08 21.11
CA THR A 130 -8.53 14.27 20.12
C THR A 130 -9.71 13.33 20.36
N GLY A 131 -9.54 12.29 21.18
CA GLY A 131 -10.53 11.24 21.39
C GLY A 131 -10.60 10.20 20.26
N PHE A 132 -9.65 10.20 19.32
CA PHE A 132 -9.58 9.22 18.23
C PHE A 132 -9.26 7.81 18.76
N LEU A 133 -8.32 7.68 19.71
CA LEU A 133 -8.08 6.43 20.44
C LEU A 133 -8.19 6.65 21.94
N LYS A 134 -8.56 5.58 22.66
CA LYS A 134 -8.55 5.56 24.12
C LYS A 134 -7.14 5.62 24.70
N ASP A 135 -6.17 4.99 24.02
CA ASP A 135 -4.79 4.83 24.47
C ASP A 135 -3.82 5.39 23.41
N ASN A 136 -2.58 5.68 23.80
CA ASN A 136 -1.55 6.22 22.90
C ASN A 136 -1.16 5.27 21.74
N VAL A 137 -1.55 3.99 21.83
CA VAL A 137 -1.18 2.95 20.87
C VAL A 137 -2.45 2.25 20.40
N ALA A 138 -2.58 2.07 19.08
CA ALA A 138 -3.69 1.32 18.50
C ALA A 138 -3.78 -0.11 19.09
N PRO A 139 -4.99 -0.61 19.38
CA PRO A 139 -5.14 -1.93 19.95
C PRO A 139 -4.72 -3.00 18.94
N ARG A 140 -4.19 -4.13 19.43
CA ARG A 140 -3.85 -5.27 18.55
C ARG A 140 -5.06 -5.91 17.87
N LYS A 141 -6.24 -5.68 18.42
CA LYS A 141 -7.52 -6.16 17.90
C LYS A 141 -8.57 -5.11 18.19
N GLU A 142 -9.27 -4.72 17.15
CA GLU A 142 -10.32 -3.72 17.21
C GLU A 142 -11.63 -4.29 17.79
N PRO A 143 -12.40 -3.46 18.52
CA PRO A 143 -13.61 -3.91 19.20
C PRO A 143 -14.78 -4.15 18.25
N THR A 144 -14.82 -3.44 17.11
CA THR A 144 -15.87 -3.55 16.10
C THR A 144 -15.28 -3.48 14.67
N PRO A 145 -16.00 -3.98 13.65
CA PRO A 145 -15.61 -3.78 12.25
C PRO A 145 -15.47 -2.32 11.85
N GLU A 146 -16.29 -1.42 12.39
CA GLU A 146 -16.24 0.01 12.10
C GLU A 146 -14.95 0.62 12.63
N ALA A 147 -14.56 0.32 13.87
CA ALA A 147 -13.27 0.73 14.43
C ALA A 147 -12.09 0.14 13.64
N ALA A 148 -12.22 -1.11 13.17
CA ALA A 148 -11.21 -1.72 12.29
C ALA A 148 -11.05 -0.99 10.96
N LEU A 149 -12.14 -0.52 10.35
CA LEU A 149 -12.05 0.29 9.15
C LEU A 149 -11.50 1.69 9.48
N GLU A 150 -11.96 2.34 10.54
CA GLU A 150 -11.48 3.67 10.93
C GLU A 150 -9.97 3.71 11.21
N HIS A 151 -9.43 2.68 11.87
CA HIS A 151 -8.02 2.66 12.28
C HIS A 151 -7.08 1.98 11.29
N HIS A 152 -7.57 1.10 10.41
CA HIS A 152 -6.71 0.36 9.48
C HIS A 152 -6.85 0.79 8.02
N ASP A 153 -7.90 1.54 7.66
CA ASP A 153 -8.08 1.99 6.28
C ASP A 153 -7.13 3.15 5.99
N THR A 154 -6.33 2.99 4.94
CA THR A 154 -5.32 3.95 4.52
C THR A 154 -5.55 4.29 3.05
N PRO A 155 -5.15 5.49 2.59
CA PRO A 155 -5.38 5.88 1.20
C PRO A 155 -4.75 4.88 0.22
N LEU A 156 -5.46 4.58 -0.86
CA LEU A 156 -4.98 3.81 -2.01
C LEU A 156 -5.36 4.56 -3.28
N ILE A 157 -4.37 4.81 -4.13
CA ILE A 157 -4.55 5.34 -5.47
C ILE A 157 -3.94 4.35 -6.45
N ILE A 158 -4.73 3.93 -7.43
CA ILE A 158 -4.26 3.22 -8.61
C ILE A 158 -4.61 4.08 -9.82
N TRP A 159 -3.59 4.42 -10.61
CA TRP A 159 -3.73 5.33 -11.73
C TRP A 159 -2.92 4.84 -12.93
N SER A 160 -3.45 5.02 -14.13
CA SER A 160 -2.78 4.68 -15.39
C SER A 160 -2.74 5.88 -16.32
N ASN A 161 -1.63 6.07 -17.02
CA ASN A 161 -1.53 7.09 -18.08
C ASN A 161 -2.33 6.73 -19.36
N ARG A 162 -3.02 5.58 -19.37
CA ARG A 162 -3.91 5.16 -20.46
C ARG A 162 -5.38 5.31 -20.11
N SER A 163 -5.77 4.88 -18.90
CA SER A 163 -7.16 4.82 -18.48
C SER A 163 -7.53 5.80 -17.37
N GLY A 164 -6.56 6.55 -16.83
CA GLY A 164 -6.78 7.45 -15.70
C GLY A 164 -6.86 6.70 -14.35
N PRO A 165 -7.47 7.32 -13.32
CA PRO A 165 -7.62 6.70 -12.00
C PRO A 165 -8.61 5.53 -12.02
N VAL A 166 -8.35 4.52 -11.21
CA VAL A 166 -9.31 3.44 -10.92
C VAL A 166 -10.28 3.93 -9.85
N GLU A 167 -11.54 4.09 -10.22
CA GLU A 167 -12.58 4.59 -9.32
C GLU A 167 -13.29 3.48 -8.53
N ASN A 168 -13.97 3.86 -7.45
CA ASN A 168 -14.87 3.00 -6.67
C ASN A 168 -14.21 1.72 -6.10
N LEU A 169 -12.92 1.78 -5.78
CA LEU A 169 -12.17 0.67 -5.16
C LEU A 169 -12.64 0.31 -3.76
N GLY A 170 -13.21 1.27 -3.00
CA GLY A 170 -13.58 1.09 -1.60
C GLY A 170 -12.37 0.64 -0.75
N SER A 171 -12.63 0.18 0.47
CA SER A 171 -11.58 -0.47 1.28
C SER A 171 -11.20 -1.80 0.66
N VAL A 172 -9.90 -2.02 0.45
CA VAL A 172 -9.35 -3.22 -0.20
C VAL A 172 -8.20 -3.76 0.64
N SER A 173 -8.18 -5.08 0.86
CA SER A 173 -7.02 -5.72 1.50
C SER A 173 -5.80 -5.66 0.57
N PRO A 174 -4.58 -5.39 1.09
CA PRO A 174 -3.34 -5.40 0.29
C PRO A 174 -3.13 -6.69 -0.53
N ALA A 175 -3.71 -7.82 -0.10
CA ALA A 175 -3.71 -9.08 -0.84
C ALA A 175 -4.31 -8.99 -2.25
N PHE A 176 -5.17 -7.99 -2.52
CA PHE A 176 -5.79 -7.76 -3.82
C PHE A 176 -5.09 -6.67 -4.65
N LEU A 177 -4.03 -6.03 -4.15
CA LEU A 177 -3.26 -5.05 -4.94
C LEU A 177 -2.73 -5.64 -6.25
N PRO A 178 -2.16 -6.87 -6.28
CA PRO A 178 -1.71 -7.49 -7.53
C PRO A 178 -2.85 -7.64 -8.54
N TYR A 179 -4.05 -8.02 -8.11
CA TYR A 179 -5.22 -8.11 -8.98
C TYR A 179 -5.55 -6.75 -9.60
N HIS A 180 -5.64 -5.70 -8.79
CA HIS A 180 -5.98 -4.37 -9.28
C HIS A 180 -4.92 -3.77 -10.19
N ILE A 181 -3.63 -3.95 -9.89
CA ILE A 181 -2.53 -3.45 -10.71
C ILE A 181 -2.48 -4.19 -12.05
N LEU A 182 -2.52 -5.52 -12.05
CA LEU A 182 -2.43 -6.32 -13.27
C LEU A 182 -3.64 -6.10 -14.19
N THR A 183 -4.86 -6.06 -13.64
CA THR A 183 -6.06 -5.76 -14.42
C THR A 183 -6.03 -4.36 -15.02
N THR A 184 -5.51 -3.37 -14.28
CA THR A 184 -5.29 -2.00 -14.80
C THR A 184 -4.25 -1.99 -15.94
N ALA A 185 -3.30 -2.93 -15.94
CA ALA A 185 -2.34 -3.14 -17.02
C ALA A 185 -2.92 -3.89 -18.23
N GLY A 186 -4.18 -4.31 -18.17
CA GLY A 186 -4.78 -5.20 -19.18
C GLY A 186 -4.31 -6.65 -19.07
N ILE A 187 -3.62 -7.01 -17.98
CA ILE A 187 -3.09 -8.36 -17.75
C ILE A 187 -4.11 -9.15 -16.94
N THR A 188 -4.67 -10.18 -17.56
CA THR A 188 -5.59 -11.12 -16.90
C THR A 188 -5.28 -12.54 -17.34
N HIS A 189 -5.43 -13.48 -16.42
CA HIS A 189 -5.32 -14.91 -16.67
C HIS A 189 -6.20 -15.69 -15.68
N PRO A 190 -6.70 -16.90 -16.04
CA PRO A 190 -7.65 -17.64 -15.22
C PRO A 190 -7.06 -18.17 -13.90
N TYR A 191 -5.74 -18.11 -13.74
CA TYR A 191 -5.04 -18.64 -12.57
C TYR A 191 -5.00 -17.61 -11.44
N TYR A 192 -3.84 -17.04 -11.07
CA TYR A 192 -3.71 -16.07 -9.99
C TYR A 192 -4.67 -14.87 -10.05
N THR A 193 -4.72 -14.11 -11.15
CA THR A 193 -5.66 -12.97 -11.24
C THR A 193 -7.12 -13.42 -11.26
N GLY A 194 -7.44 -14.57 -11.88
CA GLY A 194 -8.79 -15.13 -11.90
C GLY A 194 -9.26 -15.56 -10.52
N PHE A 195 -8.38 -16.24 -9.77
CA PHE A 195 -8.61 -16.63 -8.39
C PHE A 195 -8.83 -15.41 -7.48
N LEU A 196 -7.95 -14.41 -7.54
CA LEU A 196 -8.11 -13.19 -6.75
C LEU A 196 -9.39 -12.42 -7.14
N GLY A 197 -9.73 -12.36 -8.42
CA GLY A 197 -10.98 -11.76 -8.89
C GLY A 197 -12.20 -12.48 -8.31
N ALA A 198 -12.24 -13.82 -8.41
CA ALA A 198 -13.33 -14.64 -7.88
C ALA A 198 -13.44 -14.61 -6.34
N LEU A 199 -12.35 -14.35 -5.63
CA LEU A 199 -12.39 -14.11 -4.18
C LEU A 199 -12.90 -12.70 -3.88
N ARG A 200 -12.43 -11.70 -4.65
CA ARG A 200 -12.81 -10.30 -4.51
C ARG A 200 -14.30 -10.06 -4.72
N GLU A 201 -14.93 -10.79 -5.63
CA GLU A 201 -16.39 -10.78 -5.84
C GLU A 201 -17.17 -11.08 -4.56
N HIS A 202 -16.58 -11.82 -3.62
CA HIS A 202 -17.19 -12.13 -2.32
C HIS A 202 -16.65 -11.25 -1.18
N TYR A 203 -15.37 -10.87 -1.22
CA TYR A 203 -14.71 -10.13 -0.15
C TYR A 203 -13.79 -9.02 -0.69
N ARG A 204 -14.03 -7.76 -0.34
CA ARG A 204 -13.07 -6.68 -0.60
C ARG A 204 -11.93 -6.67 0.41
N VAL A 205 -12.22 -7.04 1.65
CA VAL A 205 -11.25 -7.12 2.74
C VAL A 205 -11.17 -8.56 3.22
N VAL A 206 -9.95 -9.10 3.18
CA VAL A 206 -9.54 -10.32 3.86
C VAL A 206 -8.42 -9.92 4.81
N ASP A 207 -8.79 -9.65 6.06
CA ASP A 207 -7.88 -9.43 7.20
C ASP A 207 -7.93 -10.65 8.12
N ARG A 208 -6.93 -10.83 9.00
CA ARG A 208 -6.89 -11.92 9.98
C ARG A 208 -8.13 -11.98 10.88
N ASN A 209 -8.72 -10.84 11.24
CA ASN A 209 -9.82 -10.74 12.19
C ASN A 209 -11.13 -10.25 11.55
N LEU A 210 -11.12 -9.83 10.28
CA LEU A 210 -12.29 -9.27 9.60
C LEU A 210 -12.35 -9.73 8.14
N LEU A 211 -13.51 -10.21 7.71
CA LEU A 211 -13.89 -10.22 6.30
C LEU A 211 -14.89 -9.10 6.05
N LEU A 212 -14.78 -8.41 4.92
CA LEU A 212 -15.76 -7.42 4.48
C LEU A 212 -16.21 -7.72 3.05
N SER A 213 -17.51 -7.90 2.86
CA SER A 213 -18.08 -8.11 1.53
C SER A 213 -18.15 -6.81 0.71
N PRO A 214 -18.37 -6.88 -0.61
CA PRO A 214 -18.64 -5.70 -1.43
C PRO A 214 -19.85 -4.87 -1.01
N SER A 215 -20.83 -5.48 -0.35
CA SER A 215 -22.02 -4.78 0.20
C SER A 215 -21.79 -4.17 1.58
N GLY A 216 -20.60 -4.30 2.16
CA GLY A 216 -20.27 -3.81 3.49
C GLY A 216 -20.64 -4.77 4.63
N GLU A 217 -21.01 -6.02 4.33
CA GLU A 217 -21.28 -7.02 5.36
C GLU A 217 -19.97 -7.48 5.99
N ALA A 218 -19.87 -7.32 7.32
CA ALA A 218 -18.69 -7.65 8.09
C ALA A 218 -18.82 -9.04 8.76
N THR A 219 -17.78 -9.87 8.63
CA THR A 219 -17.63 -11.12 9.38
C THR A 219 -16.41 -11.04 10.31
N PRO A 220 -16.59 -10.59 11.57
CA PRO A 220 -15.50 -10.54 12.53
C PRO A 220 -15.12 -11.95 13.03
N ASP A 221 -13.87 -12.09 13.48
CA ASP A 221 -13.30 -13.31 14.06
C ASP A 221 -13.48 -14.58 13.21
N TRP A 222 -13.63 -14.44 11.88
CA TRP A 222 -13.86 -15.55 10.96
C TRP A 222 -12.83 -16.67 11.10
N ALA A 223 -11.56 -16.33 11.37
CA ALA A 223 -10.48 -17.29 11.49
C ALA A 223 -10.62 -18.23 12.71
N ARG A 224 -11.48 -17.88 13.67
CA ARG A 224 -11.78 -18.67 14.88
C ARG A 224 -13.10 -19.43 14.78
N GLN A 225 -13.86 -19.24 13.70
CA GLN A 225 -15.15 -19.90 13.51
C GLN A 225 -14.96 -21.39 13.21
N LYS A 226 -15.91 -22.22 13.63
CA LYS A 226 -15.89 -23.68 13.38
C LYS A 226 -16.00 -24.02 11.90
N LYS A 227 -16.73 -23.19 11.15
CA LYS A 227 -16.92 -23.32 9.70
C LYS A 227 -16.33 -22.07 9.06
N ILE A 228 -15.42 -22.26 8.12
CA ILE A 228 -14.78 -21.20 7.35
C ILE A 228 -15.35 -21.25 5.94
N ASP A 229 -15.53 -20.09 5.31
CA ASP A 229 -15.90 -20.02 3.91
C ASP A 229 -14.90 -20.82 3.05
N PRO A 230 -15.35 -21.75 2.20
CA PRO A 230 -14.44 -22.55 1.36
C PRO A 230 -13.46 -21.72 0.53
N LYS A 231 -13.88 -20.57 -0.03
CA LYS A 231 -13.00 -19.69 -0.82
C LYS A 231 -11.87 -19.09 0.01
N ILE A 232 -12.18 -18.73 1.26
CA ILE A 232 -11.17 -18.25 2.22
C ILE A 232 -10.24 -19.39 2.64
N ASN A 233 -10.77 -20.60 2.81
CA ASN A 233 -9.94 -21.76 3.10
C ASN A 233 -8.99 -22.09 1.94
N ASP A 234 -9.46 -22.03 0.69
CA ASP A 234 -8.64 -22.22 -0.50
C ASP A 234 -7.52 -21.16 -0.57
N PHE A 235 -7.86 -19.88 -0.32
CA PHE A 235 -6.87 -18.81 -0.23
C PHE A 235 -5.77 -19.10 0.78
N ARG A 236 -6.13 -19.56 1.99
CA ARG A 236 -5.17 -19.92 3.04
C ARG A 236 -4.31 -21.11 2.66
N LEU A 237 -4.88 -22.13 2.02
CA LEU A 237 -4.12 -23.31 1.60
C LEU A 237 -3.12 -22.97 0.51
N ILE A 238 -3.51 -22.14 -0.46
CA ILE A 238 -2.61 -21.64 -1.51
C ILE A 238 -1.49 -20.81 -0.87
N GLN A 239 -1.82 -19.86 0.00
CA GLN A 239 -0.82 -19.05 0.72
C GLN A 239 0.16 -19.94 1.49
N TYR A 240 -0.35 -20.92 2.25
CA TYR A 240 0.47 -21.86 3.01
C TYR A 240 1.38 -22.68 2.10
N ASP A 241 0.86 -23.25 1.01
CA ASP A 241 1.67 -24.08 0.11
C ASP A 241 2.79 -23.30 -0.58
N MET A 242 2.53 -22.03 -0.92
CA MET A 242 3.52 -21.14 -1.54
C MET A 242 4.60 -20.66 -0.56
N MET A 243 4.27 -20.43 0.72
CA MET A 243 5.19 -19.90 1.73
C MET A 243 5.93 -20.99 2.52
N PHE A 244 5.23 -22.05 2.90
CA PHE A 244 5.73 -23.06 3.85
C PHE A 244 5.61 -24.50 3.33
N GLY A 245 4.80 -24.73 2.30
CA GLY A 245 4.56 -26.04 1.75
C GLY A 245 5.58 -26.46 0.69
N LYS A 246 5.10 -27.25 -0.28
CA LYS A 246 5.94 -27.82 -1.34
C LYS A 246 5.70 -27.16 -2.69
N ARG A 247 4.98 -26.02 -2.71
CA ARG A 247 4.64 -25.27 -3.92
C ARG A 247 3.98 -26.17 -4.99
N ARG A 248 3.13 -27.09 -4.57
CA ARG A 248 2.39 -28.01 -5.44
C ARG A 248 1.48 -27.29 -6.41
N VAL A 249 0.89 -26.17 -5.98
CA VAL A 249 -0.01 -25.37 -6.82
C VAL A 249 0.74 -24.43 -7.77
N ALA A 250 2.05 -24.22 -7.58
CA ALA A 250 2.81 -23.24 -8.35
C ALA A 250 2.82 -23.48 -9.87
N PRO A 251 2.98 -24.71 -10.39
CA PRO A 251 2.95 -24.95 -11.84
C PRO A 251 1.59 -24.62 -12.47
N ASP A 252 0.50 -24.80 -11.73
CA ASP A 252 -0.85 -24.54 -12.23
C ASP A 252 -1.24 -23.06 -12.06
N PHE A 253 -0.84 -22.44 -10.93
CA PHE A 253 -1.23 -21.07 -10.60
C PHE A 253 -0.34 -19.99 -11.23
N PHE A 254 0.93 -20.33 -11.43
CA PHE A 254 2.00 -19.46 -11.92
C PHE A 254 2.85 -20.21 -12.95
N PRO A 255 2.27 -20.73 -14.05
CA PRO A 255 3.01 -21.52 -15.04
C PRO A 255 4.23 -20.77 -15.60
N GLU A 256 4.15 -19.45 -15.68
CA GLU A 256 5.24 -18.55 -16.09
C GLU A 256 6.46 -18.58 -15.16
N THR A 257 6.28 -18.97 -13.89
CA THR A 257 7.38 -19.14 -12.92
C THR A 257 8.07 -20.50 -13.03
N VAL A 258 7.50 -21.41 -13.82
CA VAL A 258 8.02 -22.75 -14.09
C VAL A 258 8.56 -22.87 -15.53
N VAL A 259 7.99 -22.11 -16.47
CA VAL A 259 8.44 -22.00 -17.88
C VAL A 259 8.38 -20.52 -18.30
N PRO A 260 9.43 -19.89 -18.85
CA PRO A 260 9.38 -18.48 -19.22
C PRO A 260 8.34 -18.24 -20.32
N LEU A 261 7.28 -17.50 -20.01
CA LEU A 261 6.32 -17.00 -21.01
C LEU A 261 6.62 -15.53 -21.32
N VAL A 262 6.72 -15.23 -22.61
CA VAL A 262 6.83 -13.86 -23.13
C VAL A 262 5.44 -13.24 -23.12
N ALA A 263 5.26 -12.09 -22.46
CA ALA A 263 3.99 -11.38 -22.45
C ALA A 263 3.62 -10.93 -23.88
N HIS A 264 2.51 -11.43 -24.40
CA HIS A 264 1.88 -10.91 -25.60
C HIS A 264 0.96 -9.76 -25.19
N MET A 265 1.39 -8.54 -25.44
CA MET A 265 0.52 -7.36 -25.35
C MET A 265 -0.26 -7.29 -26.68
N SER A 266 -1.59 -7.37 -26.61
CA SER A 266 -2.49 -7.08 -27.74
C SER A 266 -2.72 -5.59 -27.89
#